data_AF-A0A251XMR8-F1
#
_entry.id   AF-A0A251XMR8-F1
#
_cell.length_a   1.000
_cell.length_b   1.000
_cell.length_c   1.000
_cell.angle_alpha   90.00
_cell.angle_beta   90.00
_cell.angle_gamma   90.00
#
_symmetry.space_group_name_H-M   'P 1'
#
loop_
_entity.id
_entity.type
_entity.pdbx_description
1 polymer ?
#
loop_
_entity_poly.entity_id
_entity_poly.type
_entity_poly.pdbx_seq_one_letter_code
_entity_poly.pdbx_strand_id
1 'polypeptide(L)'
;MQAVKPTLAPGWSVAEQEAADATTVTYTADTPLPDALRATVQVEALLPVDGAAGDVVTFPTLQTCVAGSTDWAETPAAGTEPDHPAPAITLTDAASAGGTGMAGMGSSATGTAAAAGSTAVTPVDPVARLLGLGALVVGVVAVMLLTIGMRRPQQGGRR
;
A
#
# COMPACT_ATOMS: atom_id res chain seq x y z
N MET A 1 -15.28 -9.76 13.74
CA MET A 1 -14.63 -8.51 13.29
C MET A 1 -15.56 -7.89 12.27
N GLN A 2 -15.85 -6.59 12.36
CA GLN A 2 -16.59 -5.89 11.31
C GLN A 2 -15.70 -5.84 10.07
N ALA A 3 -16.19 -6.34 8.93
CA ALA A 3 -15.40 -6.45 7.70
C ALA A 3 -15.23 -5.11 6.99
N VAL A 4 -16.07 -4.13 7.31
CA VAL A 4 -16.12 -2.79 6.71
C VAL A 4 -16.19 -1.75 7.82
N LYS A 5 -15.47 -0.65 7.68
CA LYS A 5 -15.42 0.48 8.61
C LYS A 5 -15.44 1.78 7.81
N PRO A 6 -16.59 2.44 7.70
CA PRO A 6 -16.68 3.72 7.04
C PRO A 6 -16.07 4.84 7.89
N THR A 7 -15.42 5.80 7.25
CA THR A 7 -14.97 7.04 7.90
C THR A 7 -16.09 8.07 7.82
N LEU A 8 -16.50 8.63 8.96
CA LEU A 8 -17.49 9.70 9.03
C LEU A 8 -16.83 11.07 8.80
N ALA A 9 -17.30 11.83 7.81
CA ALA A 9 -16.91 13.22 7.57
C ALA A 9 -17.94 14.19 8.17
N PRO A 10 -17.53 15.40 8.62
CA PRO A 10 -18.47 16.42 9.07
C PRO A 10 -19.49 16.81 8.00
N GLY A 11 -20.77 16.94 8.36
CA GLY A 11 -21.85 17.28 7.43
C GLY A 11 -22.37 16.09 6.60
N TRP A 12 -22.05 14.87 7.03
CA TRP A 12 -22.53 13.62 6.41
C TRP A 12 -23.06 12.69 7.50
N SER A 13 -24.02 11.85 7.12
CA SER A 13 -24.44 10.66 7.87
C SER A 13 -24.05 9.39 7.11
N VAL A 14 -23.86 8.30 7.85
CA VAL A 14 -23.47 7.00 7.29
C VAL A 14 -24.40 5.91 7.81
N ALA A 15 -24.85 5.05 6.91
CA ALA A 15 -25.58 3.83 7.23
C ALA A 15 -24.90 2.62 6.58
N GLU A 16 -24.88 1.49 7.29
CA GLU A 16 -24.37 0.22 6.80
C GLU A 16 -25.52 -0.79 6.69
N GLN A 17 -25.53 -1.57 5.63
CA GLN A 17 -26.46 -2.67 5.42
C GLN A 17 -25.69 -3.92 5.01
N GLU A 18 -25.71 -4.94 5.87
CA GLU A 18 -25.16 -6.26 5.57
C GLU A 18 -26.20 -7.11 4.83
N ALA A 19 -25.76 -7.78 3.77
CA ALA A 19 -26.49 -8.81 3.04
C ALA A 19 -25.66 -10.09 2.98
N ALA A 20 -26.22 -11.17 2.42
CA ALA A 20 -25.54 -12.45 2.30
C ALA A 20 -24.24 -12.35 1.47
N ASP A 21 -24.27 -11.54 0.40
CA ASP A 21 -23.20 -11.50 -0.60
C ASP A 21 -22.32 -10.25 -0.52
N ALA A 22 -22.79 -9.19 0.14
CA ALA A 22 -22.08 -7.90 0.20
C ALA A 22 -22.51 -7.05 1.41
N THR A 23 -21.68 -6.06 1.74
CA THR A 23 -22.02 -4.97 2.66
C THR A 23 -22.13 -3.66 1.88
N THR A 24 -23.25 -2.95 2.03
CA THR A 24 -23.48 -1.64 1.41
C THR A 24 -23.27 -0.54 2.44
N VAL A 25 -22.48 0.48 2.08
CA VAL A 25 -22.27 1.69 2.88
C VAL A 25 -22.90 2.88 2.16
N THR A 26 -23.86 3.54 2.81
CA THR A 26 -24.54 4.72 2.27
C THR A 26 -24.08 5.97 2.97
N TYR A 27 -23.50 6.91 2.20
CA TYR A 27 -23.14 8.25 2.65
C TYR A 27 -24.21 9.25 2.22
N THR A 28 -24.79 9.99 3.17
CA THR A 28 -25.79 11.04 2.88
C THR A 28 -25.27 12.39 3.38
N ALA A 29 -25.14 13.36 2.48
CA ALA A 29 -24.76 14.72 2.86
C ALA A 29 -25.95 15.43 3.53
N ASP A 30 -25.70 16.11 4.65
CA ASP A 30 -26.73 16.90 5.34
C ASP A 30 -27.19 18.08 4.47
N THR A 31 -26.28 18.60 3.64
CA THR A 31 -26.55 19.59 2.59
C THR A 31 -26.05 19.03 1.25
N PRO A 32 -26.86 19.06 0.17
CA PRO A 32 -26.43 18.55 -1.13
C PRO A 32 -25.10 19.15 -1.59
N LEU A 33 -24.24 18.29 -2.15
CA LEU A 33 -22.95 18.72 -2.69
C LEU A 33 -23.17 19.66 -3.89
N PRO A 34 -22.60 20.87 -3.89
CA PRO A 34 -22.67 21.76 -5.05
C PRO A 34 -21.96 21.14 -6.27
N ASP A 35 -22.54 21.34 -7.46
CA ASP A 35 -22.07 20.75 -8.73
C ASP A 35 -20.59 21.07 -9.05
N ALA A 36 -20.12 22.27 -8.67
CA ALA A 36 -18.74 22.69 -8.89
C ALA A 36 -17.72 22.02 -7.96
N LEU A 37 -18.15 21.17 -7.02
CA LEU A 37 -17.31 20.56 -6.00
C LEU A 37 -17.32 19.03 -6.07
N ARG A 38 -16.23 18.43 -5.60
CA ARG A 38 -16.13 16.98 -5.37
C ARG A 38 -16.09 16.69 -3.88
N ALA A 39 -16.66 15.55 -3.50
CA ALA A 39 -16.49 14.97 -2.19
C ALA A 39 -15.54 13.76 -2.26
N THR A 40 -15.04 13.34 -1.10
CA THR A 40 -14.28 12.09 -0.97
C THR A 40 -14.91 11.27 0.13
N VAL A 41 -15.33 10.06 -0.20
CA VAL A 41 -15.77 9.03 0.75
C VAL A 41 -14.60 8.09 1.04
N GLN A 42 -14.50 7.59 2.27
CA GLN A 42 -13.39 6.76 2.71
C GLN A 42 -13.90 5.57 3.52
N VAL A 43 -13.55 4.36 3.11
CA VAL A 43 -13.94 3.11 3.73
C VAL A 43 -12.69 2.26 3.94
N GLU A 44 -12.49 1.76 5.15
CA GLU A 44 -11.54 0.67 5.43
C GLU A 44 -12.32 -0.64 5.33
N ALA A 45 -11.86 -1.60 4.52
CA ALA A 45 -12.51 -2.89 4.40
C ALA A 45 -11.47 -4.02 4.27
N LEU A 46 -11.86 -5.21 4.71
CA LEU A 46 -11.11 -6.42 4.40
C LEU A 46 -11.36 -6.81 2.95
N LEU A 47 -10.28 -7.08 2.22
CA LEU A 47 -10.36 -7.63 0.88
C LEU A 47 -10.81 -9.10 0.94
N PRO A 48 -11.42 -9.64 -0.15
CA PRO A 48 -11.83 -11.04 -0.22
C PRO A 48 -10.69 -11.99 0.15
N VAL A 49 -10.94 -12.88 1.11
CA VAL A 49 -9.92 -13.79 1.66
C VAL A 49 -9.57 -14.95 0.72
N ASP A 50 -10.45 -15.21 -0.24
CA ASP A 50 -10.36 -16.23 -1.27
C ASP A 50 -9.91 -15.67 -2.63
N GLY A 51 -9.66 -14.36 -2.72
CA GLY A 51 -9.15 -13.72 -3.93
C GLY A 51 -7.67 -14.04 -4.21
N ALA A 52 -7.33 -14.15 -5.49
CA ALA A 52 -5.97 -14.36 -5.99
C ALA A 52 -5.36 -13.07 -6.57
N ALA A 53 -4.03 -13.01 -6.67
CA ALA A 53 -3.37 -11.91 -7.34
C ALA A 53 -3.79 -11.80 -8.81
N GLY A 54 -4.10 -10.59 -9.26
CA GLY A 54 -4.65 -10.31 -10.59
C GLY A 54 -6.18 -10.27 -10.62
N ASP A 55 -6.88 -10.78 -9.60
CA ASP A 55 -8.34 -10.67 -9.51
C ASP A 55 -8.74 -9.20 -9.36
N VAL A 56 -9.87 -8.83 -9.97
CA VAL A 56 -10.42 -7.48 -9.89
C VAL A 56 -11.58 -7.46 -8.90
N VAL A 57 -11.48 -6.63 -7.87
CA VAL A 57 -12.56 -6.35 -6.93
C VAL A 57 -13.21 -5.04 -7.32
N THR A 58 -14.50 -5.10 -7.66
CA THR A 58 -15.30 -3.93 -8.03
C THR A 58 -16.10 -3.41 -6.84
N PHE A 59 -16.38 -2.11 -6.84
CA PHE A 59 -17.16 -1.39 -5.84
C PHE A 59 -18.28 -0.62 -6.52
N PRO A 60 -19.35 -1.30 -7.00
CA PRO A 60 -20.49 -0.64 -7.63
C PRO A 60 -21.04 0.48 -6.74
N THR A 61 -21.29 1.64 -7.34
CA THR A 61 -21.69 2.84 -6.61
C THR A 61 -22.88 3.54 -7.27
N LEU A 62 -23.99 3.65 -6.55
CA LEU A 62 -25.11 4.48 -6.97
C LEU A 62 -24.94 5.90 -6.43
N GLN A 63 -24.72 6.87 -7.32
CA GLN A 63 -24.68 8.29 -6.96
C GLN A 63 -26.07 8.91 -7.14
N THR A 64 -26.65 9.36 -6.04
CA THR A 64 -27.95 10.07 -6.06
C THR A 64 -27.71 11.57 -5.95
N CYS A 65 -28.34 12.33 -6.85
CA CYS A 65 -28.33 13.79 -6.85
C CYS A 65 -29.68 14.33 -6.39
N VAL A 66 -29.79 15.65 -6.21
CA VAL A 66 -31.10 16.30 -5.92
C VAL A 66 -32.13 15.96 -7.00
N ALA A 67 -31.68 15.87 -8.25
CA ALA A 67 -32.46 15.39 -9.38
C ALA A 67 -31.70 14.26 -10.08
N GLY A 68 -32.31 13.07 -10.10
CA GLY A 68 -31.78 11.90 -10.79
C GLY A 68 -30.65 11.17 -10.05
N SER A 69 -30.07 10.20 -10.74
CA SER A 69 -29.01 9.35 -10.23
C SER A 69 -28.13 8.84 -11.37
N THR A 70 -26.89 8.50 -11.05
CA THR A 70 -25.95 7.82 -11.95
C THR A 70 -25.51 6.53 -11.29
N ASP A 71 -25.63 5.42 -12.02
CA ASP A 71 -25.22 4.10 -11.55
C ASP A 71 -23.83 3.76 -12.08
N TRP A 72 -22.82 3.86 -11.22
CA TRP A 72 -21.43 3.50 -11.52
C TRP A 72 -21.21 2.02 -11.21
N ALA A 73 -21.81 1.15 -12.03
CA ALA A 73 -21.81 -0.30 -11.84
C ALA A 73 -21.33 -1.09 -13.07
N GLU A 74 -20.99 -0.41 -14.17
CA GLU A 74 -20.62 -1.09 -15.41
C GLU A 74 -19.26 -1.78 -15.29
N THR A 75 -19.16 -2.98 -15.86
CA THR A 75 -17.91 -3.74 -15.92
C THR A 75 -17.29 -3.60 -17.32
N PRO A 76 -15.98 -3.35 -17.45
CA PRO A 76 -15.33 -3.27 -18.75
C PRO A 76 -15.53 -4.55 -19.58
N ALA A 77 -15.87 -4.40 -20.86
CA ALA A 77 -16.01 -5.49 -21.82
C ALA A 77 -15.00 -5.34 -22.96
N ALA A 78 -14.60 -6.44 -23.59
CA ALA A 78 -13.59 -6.42 -24.64
C ALA A 78 -14.02 -5.53 -25.82
N GLY A 79 -13.24 -4.46 -26.08
CA GLY A 79 -13.46 -3.55 -27.19
C GLY A 79 -14.53 -2.47 -26.97
N THR A 80 -15.10 -2.38 -25.77
CA THR A 80 -16.11 -1.37 -25.42
C THR A 80 -15.72 -0.66 -24.13
N GLU A 81 -15.59 0.66 -24.19
CA GLU A 81 -15.41 1.51 -23.01
C GLU A 81 -16.77 1.71 -22.32
N PRO A 82 -16.90 1.39 -21.01
CA PRO A 82 -18.11 1.68 -20.25
C PRO A 82 -18.26 3.19 -20.01
N ASP A 83 -19.50 3.68 -20.03
CA ASP A 83 -19.81 5.09 -19.76
C ASP A 83 -19.75 5.38 -18.25
N HIS A 84 -20.15 4.40 -17.42
CA HIS A 84 -20.20 4.51 -15.97
C HIS A 84 -19.52 3.32 -15.28
N PRO A 85 -18.17 3.18 -15.42
CA PRO A 85 -17.44 2.06 -14.84
C PRO A 85 -17.54 2.03 -13.32
N ALA A 86 -17.74 0.84 -12.77
CA ALA A 86 -17.59 0.61 -11.34
C ALA A 86 -16.13 0.89 -10.91
N PRO A 87 -15.90 1.64 -9.82
CA PRO A 87 -14.59 1.70 -9.18
C PRO A 87 -14.05 0.30 -8.91
N ALA A 88 -12.77 0.06 -9.16
CA ALA A 88 -12.19 -1.26 -9.02
C ALA A 88 -10.73 -1.21 -8.57
N ILE A 89 -10.29 -2.26 -7.89
CA ILE A 89 -8.89 -2.49 -7.54
C ILE A 89 -8.48 -3.89 -8.01
N THR A 90 -7.22 -4.05 -8.38
CA THR A 90 -6.63 -5.35 -8.69
C THR A 90 -5.91 -5.87 -7.45
N LEU A 91 -6.23 -7.11 -7.06
CA LEU A 91 -5.57 -7.77 -5.94
C LEU A 91 -4.11 -8.07 -6.29
N THR A 92 -3.23 -7.93 -5.31
CA THR A 92 -1.80 -8.21 -5.43
C THR A 92 -1.43 -9.35 -4.49
N ASP A 93 -0.35 -10.07 -4.80
CA ASP A 93 0.16 -11.12 -3.91
C ASP A 93 0.47 -10.58 -2.51
N ALA A 94 -0.04 -11.27 -1.48
CA ALA A 94 0.14 -10.89 -0.08
C ALA A 94 1.63 -10.83 0.34
N ALA A 95 2.51 -11.57 -0.35
CA ALA A 95 3.94 -11.60 -0.06
C ALA A 95 4.72 -10.35 -0.54
N SER A 96 4.11 -9.50 -1.39
CA SER A 96 4.76 -8.32 -1.96
C SER A 96 4.52 -7.03 -1.16
N ALA A 97 3.69 -7.08 -0.11
CA ALA A 97 3.33 -5.90 0.69
C ALA A 97 4.39 -5.57 1.76
N GLY A 98 5.57 -5.11 1.32
CA GLY A 98 6.38 -4.20 2.13
C GLY A 98 5.65 -2.85 2.22
N GLY A 99 4.92 -2.64 3.31
CA GLY A 99 3.95 -1.55 3.45
C GLY A 99 4.44 -0.17 2.99
N THR A 100 3.72 0.41 2.02
CA THR A 100 3.73 1.84 1.72
C THR A 100 2.31 2.35 1.85
N GLY A 101 1.97 2.78 3.07
CA GLY A 101 0.71 3.47 3.34
C GLY A 101 0.57 4.72 2.46
N MET A 102 -0.69 5.03 2.13
CA MET A 102 -1.18 6.18 1.37
C MET A 102 -0.29 7.44 1.45
N ALA A 103 0.50 7.69 0.41
CA ALA A 103 0.98 9.04 0.12
C ALA A 103 -0.18 9.80 -0.54
N GLY A 104 -0.79 10.71 0.21
CA GLY A 104 -1.95 11.49 -0.23
C GLY A 104 -1.71 12.24 -1.54
N MET A 105 -2.73 12.21 -2.41
CA MET A 105 -2.78 12.98 -3.65
C MET A 105 -3.07 14.45 -3.33
N GLY A 106 -2.04 15.18 -2.88
CA GLY A 106 -2.05 16.63 -2.71
C GLY A 106 -1.43 17.31 -3.93
N SER A 107 -2.26 17.97 -4.75
CA SER A 107 -1.79 18.86 -5.82
C SER A 107 -0.91 19.98 -5.26
N SER A 108 0.30 20.10 -5.80
CA SER A 108 1.05 21.35 -5.81
C SER A 108 1.70 21.53 -7.18
N ALA A 109 1.11 22.39 -7.99
CA ALA A 109 1.79 22.99 -9.14
C ALA A 109 2.66 24.13 -8.61
N THR A 110 3.99 23.97 -8.71
CA THR A 110 4.98 24.94 -9.25
C THR A 110 6.35 24.71 -8.64
N GLY A 111 7.36 24.52 -9.50
CA GLY A 111 8.73 24.94 -9.20
C GLY A 111 9.77 23.84 -9.00
N THR A 112 10.53 23.60 -10.08
CA THR A 112 11.93 23.16 -10.10
C THR A 112 12.20 21.66 -10.01
N ALA A 113 12.80 21.16 -11.10
CA ALA A 113 13.33 19.82 -11.25
C ALA A 113 14.33 19.48 -10.14
N ALA A 114 14.06 18.40 -9.42
CA ALA A 114 15.07 17.59 -8.75
C ALA A 114 14.71 16.13 -9.03
N ALA A 115 15.41 15.53 -10.00
CA ALA A 115 15.39 14.09 -10.22
C ALA A 115 16.02 13.40 -9.01
N ALA A 116 15.21 13.12 -7.99
CA ALA A 116 15.58 12.22 -6.90
C ALA A 116 15.41 10.80 -7.43
N GLY A 117 16.56 10.15 -7.68
CA GLY A 117 16.66 8.86 -8.30
C GLY A 117 15.83 7.80 -7.60
N SER A 118 15.04 7.09 -8.39
CA SER A 118 14.61 5.74 -8.09
C SER A 118 15.87 4.93 -7.77
N THR A 119 15.94 4.38 -6.57
CA THR A 119 16.90 3.31 -6.26
C THR A 119 16.51 2.12 -7.12
N ALA A 120 16.98 2.12 -8.36
CA ALA A 120 17.03 0.92 -9.17
C ALA A 120 17.74 -0.13 -8.32
N VAL A 121 17.14 -1.30 -8.17
CA VAL A 121 17.86 -2.48 -7.69
C VAL A 121 18.93 -2.76 -8.73
N THR A 122 20.09 -2.12 -8.56
CA THR A 122 21.27 -2.39 -9.37
C THR A 122 21.58 -3.87 -9.18
N PRO A 123 21.74 -4.65 -10.25
CA PRO A 123 22.21 -6.02 -10.12
C PRO A 123 23.51 -5.97 -9.30
N VAL A 124 23.50 -6.62 -8.14
CA VAL A 124 24.60 -6.52 -7.18
C VAL A 124 25.87 -7.00 -7.86
N ASP A 125 26.79 -6.07 -8.07
CA ASP A 125 27.99 -6.25 -8.88
C ASP A 125 28.82 -7.44 -8.34
N PRO A 126 29.27 -8.39 -9.17
CA PRO A 126 30.11 -9.50 -8.73
C PRO A 126 31.35 -9.04 -7.96
N VAL A 127 31.89 -7.86 -8.27
CA VAL A 127 33.01 -7.26 -7.53
C VAL A 127 32.60 -6.92 -6.09
N ALA A 128 31.41 -6.37 -5.88
CA ALA A 128 30.90 -6.06 -4.56
C ALA A 128 30.68 -7.33 -3.71
N ARG A 129 30.26 -8.43 -4.33
CA ARG A 129 30.16 -9.75 -3.66
C ARG A 129 31.52 -10.30 -3.27
N LEU A 130 32.51 -10.20 -4.14
CA LEU A 130 33.87 -10.69 -3.87
C LEU A 130 34.53 -9.90 -2.73
N LEU A 131 34.35 -8.57 -2.72
CA LEU A 131 34.83 -7.71 -1.64
C LEU A 131 34.12 -7.97 -0.31
N GLY A 132 32.80 -8.17 -0.34
CA GLY A 132 32.02 -8.51 0.85
C GLY A 132 32.46 -9.83 1.49
N LEU A 133 32.64 -10.87 0.69
CA LEU A 133 33.13 -12.17 1.17
C LEU A 133 34.59 -12.08 1.64
N GLY A 134 35.43 -11.33 0.94
CA GLY A 134 36.82 -11.08 1.36
C GLY A 134 36.90 -10.39 2.73
N ALA A 135 36.09 -9.36 2.95
CA ALA A 135 36.03 -8.64 4.23
C ALA A 135 35.56 -9.52 5.39
N LEU A 136 34.60 -10.42 5.15
CA LEU A 136 34.12 -11.39 6.15
C LEU A 136 35.25 -12.33 6.59
N VAL A 137 36.01 -12.88 5.64
CA VAL A 137 37.12 -13.80 5.94
C VAL A 137 38.21 -13.08 6.74
N VAL A 138 38.58 -11.87 6.34
CA VAL A 138 39.57 -11.06 7.06
C VAL A 138 39.09 -10.74 8.49
N GLY A 139 37.80 -10.39 8.65
CA GLY A 139 37.19 -10.14 9.95
C GLY A 139 37.26 -11.36 10.88
N VAL A 140 36.94 -12.55 10.36
CA VAL A 140 37.01 -13.81 11.14
C VAL A 140 38.44 -14.10 11.59
N VAL A 141 39.42 -13.92 10.70
CA VAL A 141 40.84 -14.14 11.02
C VAL A 141 41.31 -13.14 12.09
N ALA A 142 40.92 -11.87 11.99
CA ALA A 142 41.24 -10.85 12.99
C ALA A 142 40.67 -11.19 14.38
N VAL A 143 39.43 -11.68 14.45
CA VAL A 143 38.80 -12.13 15.70
C VAL A 143 39.51 -13.35 16.27
N MET A 144 39.91 -14.31 15.43
CA MET A 144 40.71 -15.47 15.84
C MET A 144 42.07 -15.05 16.43
N LEU A 145 42.78 -14.15 15.76
CA LEU A 145 44.07 -13.64 16.26
C LEU A 145 43.91 -12.85 17.56
N LEU A 146 42.87 -12.03 17.68
CA LEU A 146 42.56 -11.29 18.91
C LEU A 146 42.28 -12.24 20.08
N THR A 147 41.43 -13.24 19.86
CA THR A 147 41.07 -14.23 20.90
C THR A 147 42.27 -15.08 21.33
N ILE A 148 43.16 -15.47 20.41
CA ILE A 148 44.41 -16.17 20.72
C ILE A 148 45.39 -15.24 21.46
N GLY A 149 45.48 -13.96 21.06
CA GLY A 149 46.31 -12.95 21.72
C GLY A 149 45.89 -12.69 23.17
N MET A 150 44.59 -12.63 23.43
CA MET A 150 44.02 -12.49 24.78
C MET A 150 44.19 -13.76 25.64
N ARG A 151 44.35 -14.93 25.01
CA ARG A 151 44.55 -16.22 25.68
C ARG A 151 46.00 -16.53 26.02
N ARG A 152 46.97 -15.67 25.69
CA ARG A 152 48.35 -15.85 26.15
C ARG A 152 48.38 -15.76 27.69
N PRO A 153 48.63 -16.85 28.41
CA PRO A 153 48.61 -16.85 29.86
C PRO A 153 49.77 -15.98 30.38
N GLN A 154 49.51 -15.20 31.42
CA GLN A 154 50.55 -14.52 32.20
C GLN A 154 51.41 -15.57 32.93
N GLN A 155 52.29 -16.24 32.20
CA GLN A 155 53.36 -17.05 32.77
C GLN A 155 54.64 -16.23 32.79
N GLY A 156 54.82 -15.50 33.90
CA GLY A 156 56.03 -14.74 34.15
C GLY A 156 55.95 -13.91 35.43
N GLY A 157 55.69 -14.55 36.57
CA GLY A 157 55.66 -13.85 37.85
C GLY A 157 55.39 -14.70 39.09
N ARG A 158 55.95 -15.92 39.18
CA ARG A 158 56.08 -16.60 40.50
C ARG A 158 57.21 -15.92 41.28
N ARG A 159 56.86 -15.30 42.42
CA ARG A 159 57.68 -15.40 43.62
C ARG A 159 57.36 -16.72 44.32
#